data_AF-A0A1H9U1Q4-F1
#
_entry.id   AF-A0A1H9U1Q4-F1
#
_cell.length_a   1.000
_cell.length_b   1.000
_cell.length_c   1.000
_cell.angle_alpha   90.00
_cell.angle_beta   90.00
_cell.angle_gamma   90.00
#
_symmetry.space_group_name_H-M   'P 1'
#
loop_
_entity.id
_entity.type
_entity.pdbx_description
1 polymer ?
#
loop_
_entity_poly.entity_id
_entity_poly.type
_entity_poly.pdbx_seq_one_letter_code
_entity_poly.pdbx_strand_id
1 'polypeptide(L)'
;MISKTGRYWSTGITVTWSARAHVINGERQEIHSGWMASLDFLDDGFLSDSPAEGSISTQGSLRTRYFVCEEKGVDALTGAIDSLIDDAKRLGIDFRIGDGKAMLYYRGDGEDSNYPAPEGWRQMLREQDDRIGWDTYTTETV
;
A
#
# COMPACT_ATOMS: atom_id res chain seq x y z
N MET A 1 3.03 -23.79 19.56
CA MET A 1 2.48 -22.83 18.58
C MET A 1 3.43 -21.63 18.60
N ILE A 2 4.32 -21.50 17.62
CA ILE A 2 5.29 -20.39 17.60
C ILE A 2 4.55 -19.18 17.04
N SER A 3 4.32 -18.17 17.88
CA SER A 3 3.86 -16.85 17.46
C SER A 3 4.91 -16.27 16.52
N LYS A 4 4.63 -16.23 15.22
CA LYS A 4 5.48 -15.60 14.18
C LYS A 4 5.15 -14.11 14.04
N THR A 5 5.09 -13.38 15.14
CA THR A 5 5.00 -11.92 15.08
C THR A 5 6.38 -11.38 14.71
N GLY A 6 6.45 -10.63 13.60
CA GLY A 6 7.61 -9.80 13.25
C GLY A 6 8.71 -10.44 12.42
N ARG A 7 8.39 -11.28 11.43
CA ARG A 7 9.39 -11.79 10.45
C ARG A 7 9.42 -11.00 9.16
N TYR A 8 8.30 -10.38 8.79
CA TYR A 8 8.18 -9.58 7.59
C TYR A 8 7.86 -8.13 7.95
N TRP A 9 8.33 -7.19 7.16
CA TRP A 9 8.03 -5.79 7.35
C TRP A 9 7.91 -5.05 6.03
N SER A 10 7.14 -3.96 6.04
CA SER A 10 6.96 -3.06 4.92
C SER A 10 7.16 -1.62 5.38
N THR A 11 7.60 -0.75 4.49
CA THR A 11 7.67 0.69 4.77
C THR A 11 6.30 1.35 4.70
N GLY A 12 5.35 0.78 3.95
CA GLY A 12 4.09 1.46 3.72
C GLY A 12 3.25 0.86 2.61
N ILE A 13 2.25 1.63 2.17
CA ILE A 13 1.32 1.24 1.12
C ILE A 13 1.43 2.24 -0.03
N THR A 14 1.52 1.73 -1.26
CA THR A 14 1.39 2.50 -2.49
C THR A 14 0.00 2.31 -3.07
N VAL A 15 -0.71 3.41 -3.31
CA VAL A 15 -2.02 3.42 -3.97
C VAL A 15 -1.90 3.84 -5.43
N THR A 16 -2.86 3.42 -6.24
CA THR A 16 -2.95 3.74 -7.66
C THR A 16 -4.40 3.91 -8.03
N TRP A 17 -4.71 4.93 -8.82
CA TRP A 17 -6.05 5.11 -9.36
C TRP A 17 -6.09 4.75 -10.85
N SER A 18 -7.24 4.32 -11.33
CA SER A 18 -7.50 4.18 -12.77
C SER A 18 -8.87 4.75 -13.10
N ALA A 19 -8.93 5.61 -14.12
CA ALA A 19 -10.19 6.08 -14.71
C ALA A 19 -10.96 4.97 -15.46
N ARG A 20 -10.27 3.88 -15.80
CA ARG A 20 -10.74 2.87 -16.75
C ARG A 20 -10.51 1.45 -16.24
N ALA A 21 -10.86 1.23 -14.98
CA ALA A 21 -10.80 -0.10 -14.42
C ALA A 21 -11.92 -0.96 -15.03
N HIS A 22 -11.53 -2.09 -15.62
CA HIS A 22 -12.42 -3.03 -16.32
C HIS A 22 -12.89 -4.19 -15.43
N VAL A 23 -12.22 -4.38 -14.29
CA VAL A 23 -12.58 -5.40 -13.30
C VAL A 23 -12.60 -4.73 -11.94
N ILE A 24 -13.80 -4.65 -11.37
CA ILE A 24 -14.10 -3.99 -10.10
C ILE A 24 -14.63 -5.05 -9.15
N ASN A 25 -14.07 -5.13 -7.95
CA ASN A 25 -14.51 -6.08 -6.93
C ASN A 25 -14.59 -7.55 -7.42
N GLY A 26 -13.81 -7.90 -8.46
CA GLY A 26 -13.76 -9.22 -9.07
C GLY A 26 -14.79 -9.49 -10.18
N GLU A 27 -15.61 -8.51 -10.53
CA GLU A 27 -16.60 -8.60 -11.60
C GLU A 27 -16.18 -7.75 -12.80
N ARG A 28 -16.45 -8.24 -14.01
CA ARG A 28 -16.27 -7.45 -15.23
C ARG A 28 -17.47 -6.52 -15.37
N GLN A 29 -17.22 -5.22 -15.26
CA GLN A 29 -18.26 -4.18 -15.33
C GLN A 29 -18.01 -3.25 -16.53
N GLU A 30 -18.93 -2.29 -16.73
CA GLU A 30 -18.66 -1.15 -17.61
C GLU A 30 -17.43 -0.38 -17.10
N ILE A 31 -16.90 0.53 -17.92
CA ILE A 31 -15.69 1.28 -17.55
C ILE A 31 -16.00 2.13 -16.31
N HIS A 32 -15.34 1.83 -15.19
CA HIS A 32 -15.46 2.57 -13.93
C HIS A 32 -14.10 3.08 -13.45
N SER A 33 -14.13 4.13 -12.63
CA SER A 33 -12.95 4.58 -11.91
C SER A 33 -12.78 3.78 -10.61
N GLY A 34 -11.55 3.49 -10.21
CA GLY A 34 -11.30 2.75 -8.97
C GLY A 34 -9.87 2.88 -8.46
N TRP A 35 -9.66 2.40 -7.24
CA TRP A 35 -8.39 2.42 -6.52
C TRP A 35 -7.81 1.02 -6.37
N MET A 36 -6.50 0.90 -6.50
CA MET A 36 -5.72 -0.27 -6.16
C MET A 36 -4.73 0.13 -5.07
N ALA A 37 -4.46 -0.77 -4.15
CA ALA A 37 -3.41 -0.59 -3.16
C ALA A 37 -2.42 -1.76 -3.26
N SER A 38 -1.16 -1.50 -2.93
CA SER A 38 -0.08 -2.48 -2.93
C SER A 38 0.95 -2.13 -1.87
N LEU A 39 1.67 -3.13 -1.39
CA LEU A 39 2.86 -2.96 -0.57
C LEU A 39 3.91 -3.98 -1.01
N ASP A 40 5.16 -3.60 -0.90
CA ASP A 40 6.29 -4.52 -0.92
C ASP A 40 6.72 -4.78 0.52
N PHE A 41 7.10 -6.01 0.82
CA PHE A 41 7.58 -6.40 2.14
C PHE A 41 8.87 -7.20 2.03
N LEU A 42 9.66 -7.10 3.08
CA LEU A 42 10.96 -7.75 3.24
C LEU A 42 10.89 -8.72 4.41
N ASP A 43 11.65 -9.79 4.39
CA ASP A 43 11.97 -10.52 5.62
C ASP A 43 13.12 -9.85 6.38
N ASP A 44 13.28 -10.17 7.67
CA ASP A 44 14.42 -9.74 8.48
C ASP A 44 15.74 -10.47 8.10
N GLY A 45 15.78 -11.13 6.93
CA GLY A 45 16.86 -12.00 6.49
C GLY A 45 16.97 -13.32 7.27
N PHE A 46 17.96 -14.14 6.93
CA PHE A 46 18.32 -15.34 7.70
C PHE A 46 19.48 -15.04 8.65
N LEU A 47 19.25 -15.24 9.96
CA LEU A 47 20.18 -14.91 11.05
C LEU A 47 21.48 -15.73 11.11
N SER A 48 21.68 -16.76 10.27
CA SER A 48 22.80 -17.70 10.46
C SER A 48 23.92 -17.70 9.44
N ASP A 49 23.75 -17.34 8.16
CA ASP A 49 24.77 -17.77 7.18
C ASP A 49 25.23 -16.65 6.24
N SER A 50 26.45 -16.19 6.54
CA SER A 50 27.28 -15.27 5.76
C SER A 50 27.37 -15.64 4.26
N PRO A 51 27.38 -14.63 3.36
CA PRO A 51 28.46 -14.53 2.38
C PRO A 51 29.21 -13.20 2.58
N ALA A 52 29.68 -13.02 3.82
CA ALA A 52 30.34 -11.88 4.45
C ALA A 52 29.59 -10.54 4.27
N GLU A 53 28.84 -10.15 5.30
CA GLU A 53 28.34 -8.79 5.54
C GLU A 53 27.04 -8.34 4.84
N GLY A 54 26.54 -9.06 3.84
CA GLY A 54 25.24 -8.74 3.22
C GLY A 54 24.14 -9.69 3.67
N SER A 55 23.29 -9.28 4.62
CA SER A 55 22.10 -10.04 5.03
C SER A 55 21.22 -10.34 3.82
N ILE A 56 21.18 -11.61 3.38
CA ILE A 56 20.27 -12.04 2.31
C ILE A 56 18.85 -11.91 2.84
N SER A 57 18.10 -10.96 2.29
CA SER A 57 16.66 -10.82 2.52
C SER A 57 15.87 -11.24 1.29
N THR A 58 14.67 -11.75 1.52
CA THR A 58 13.68 -11.99 0.47
C THR A 58 12.67 -10.86 0.43
N GLN A 59 12.25 -10.51 -0.79
CA GLN A 59 11.19 -9.52 -1.02
C GLN A 59 9.95 -10.22 -1.56
N GLY A 60 8.79 -9.80 -1.09
CA GLY A 60 7.49 -10.14 -1.63
C GLY A 60 6.64 -8.90 -1.85
N SER A 61 5.47 -9.10 -2.49
CA SER A 61 4.48 -8.05 -2.68
C SER A 61 3.08 -8.55 -2.33
N LEU A 62 2.27 -7.64 -1.80
CA LEU A 62 0.85 -7.82 -1.54
C LEU A 62 0.09 -6.69 -2.24
N ARG A 63 -1.01 -7.00 -2.91
CA ARG A 63 -1.84 -6.02 -3.59
C ARG A 63 -3.29 -6.41 -3.60
N THR A 64 -4.19 -5.42 -3.68
CA THR A 64 -5.59 -5.70 -4.00
C THR A 64 -5.64 -6.39 -5.37
N ARG A 65 -6.36 -7.51 -5.44
CA ARG A 65 -6.42 -8.31 -6.67
C ARG A 65 -7.10 -7.55 -7.83
N TYR A 66 -8.03 -6.68 -7.49
CA TYR A 66 -8.82 -5.86 -8.40
C TYR A 66 -8.84 -4.42 -7.92
N PHE A 67 -9.31 -3.52 -8.79
CA PHE A 67 -9.64 -2.16 -8.37
C PHE A 67 -10.87 -2.20 -7.47
N VAL A 68 -10.84 -1.37 -6.44
CA VAL A 68 -11.91 -1.12 -5.49
C VAL A 68 -12.65 0.12 -5.94
N CYS A 69 -13.98 0.05 -5.97
CA CYS A 69 -14.86 1.18 -6.24
C CYS A 69 -15.69 1.52 -5.02
N GLU A 70 -16.28 2.72 -5.03
CA GLU A 70 -17.17 3.14 -3.98
C GLU A 70 -18.40 2.23 -3.97
N GLU A 71 -18.73 1.69 -2.81
CA GLU A 71 -19.94 0.90 -2.61
C GLU A 71 -20.55 1.28 -1.25
N LYS A 72 -21.87 1.53 -1.23
CA LYS A 72 -22.66 1.67 0.01
C LYS A 72 -22.08 2.68 1.02
N GLY A 73 -21.48 3.76 0.54
CA GLY A 73 -20.94 4.84 1.38
C GLY A 73 -19.56 4.57 1.98
N VAL A 74 -18.89 3.48 1.59
CA VAL A 74 -17.46 3.30 1.88
C VAL A 74 -16.64 3.87 0.74
N ASP A 75 -15.77 4.82 1.08
CA ASP A 75 -14.80 5.39 0.13
C ASP A 75 -13.86 4.30 -0.38
N ALA A 76 -13.67 4.27 -1.70
CA ALA A 76 -12.92 3.24 -2.40
C ALA A 76 -11.43 3.21 -2.00
N LEU A 77 -10.83 4.38 -1.76
CA LEU A 77 -9.44 4.50 -1.33
C LEU A 77 -9.27 3.94 0.08
N THR A 78 -10.17 4.30 1.00
CA THR A 78 -10.26 3.74 2.35
C THR A 78 -10.35 2.23 2.31
N GLY A 79 -11.28 1.67 1.51
CA GLY A 79 -11.45 0.22 1.39
C GLY A 79 -10.21 -0.50 0.86
N ALA A 80 -9.50 0.09 -0.11
CA ALA A 80 -8.26 -0.48 -0.64
C ALA A 80 -7.12 -0.49 0.39
N ILE A 81 -6.94 0.61 1.14
CA ILE A 81 -5.92 0.74 2.19
C ILE A 81 -6.22 -0.22 3.35
N ASP A 82 -7.44 -0.17 3.90
CA ASP A 82 -7.80 -0.94 5.08
C ASP A 82 -7.73 -2.46 4.82
N SER A 83 -8.13 -2.91 3.62
CA SER A 83 -7.99 -4.31 3.22
C SER A 83 -6.54 -4.79 3.28
N LEU A 84 -5.60 -3.93 2.87
CA LEU A 84 -4.19 -4.27 2.84
C LEU A 84 -3.52 -4.21 4.21
N ILE A 85 -3.94 -3.28 5.07
CA ILE A 85 -3.52 -3.26 6.48
C ILE A 85 -3.99 -4.53 7.18
N ASP A 86 -5.26 -4.92 6.99
CA ASP A 86 -5.83 -6.12 7.59
C ASP A 86 -5.13 -7.40 7.09
N ASP A 87 -4.88 -7.51 5.79
CA ASP A 87 -4.18 -8.67 5.22
C ASP A 87 -2.70 -8.70 5.63
N ALA A 88 -2.02 -7.55 5.68
CA ALA A 88 -0.66 -7.46 6.20
C ALA A 88 -0.58 -7.96 7.66
N LYS A 89 -1.53 -7.53 8.51
CA LYS A 89 -1.64 -7.98 9.90
C LYS A 89 -1.88 -9.48 10.00
N ARG A 90 -2.76 -10.05 9.16
CA ARG A 90 -3.02 -11.51 9.12
C ARG A 90 -1.79 -12.30 8.69
N LEU A 91 -0.97 -11.74 7.80
CA LEU A 91 0.26 -12.35 7.31
C LEU A 91 1.48 -12.12 8.22
N GLY A 92 1.32 -11.31 9.28
CA GLY A 92 2.42 -10.98 10.20
C GLY A 92 3.46 -10.05 9.58
N ILE A 93 3.03 -9.16 8.68
CA ILE A 93 3.82 -8.08 8.10
C ILE A 93 3.64 -6.83 8.98
N ASP A 94 4.73 -6.36 9.57
CA ASP A 94 4.74 -5.14 10.36
C ASP A 94 5.05 -3.92 9.48
N PHE A 95 4.40 -2.79 9.73
CA PHE A 95 4.81 -1.54 9.08
C PHE A 95 5.89 -0.85 9.90
N ARG A 96 7.09 -0.71 9.33
CA ARG A 96 8.30 -0.20 10.01
C ARG A 96 9.04 0.76 9.09
N ILE A 97 9.33 1.96 9.58
CA ILE A 97 10.27 2.91 8.99
C ILE A 97 11.08 3.48 10.14
N GLY A 98 12.30 2.97 10.38
CA GLY A 98 13.23 3.52 11.40
C GLY A 98 12.56 4.10 12.65
N ASP A 99 12.78 5.40 12.88
CA ASP A 99 12.14 6.19 13.96
C ASP A 99 10.87 6.94 13.50
N GLY A 100 10.41 6.71 12.27
CA GLY A 100 9.27 7.36 11.64
C GLY A 100 8.00 6.52 11.65
N LYS A 101 6.94 7.09 11.09
CA LYS A 101 5.70 6.35 10.80
C LYS A 101 5.81 5.65 9.46
N ALA A 102 4.98 4.64 9.28
CA ALA A 102 4.72 4.05 7.97
C ALA A 102 4.22 5.10 6.99
N MET A 103 4.45 4.86 5.70
CA MET A 103 4.17 5.85 4.66
C MET A 103 3.02 5.43 3.74
N LEU A 104 2.24 6.40 3.31
CA LEU A 104 1.27 6.26 2.22
C LEU A 104 1.81 6.96 0.97
N TYR A 105 2.00 6.19 -0.10
CA TYR A 105 2.55 6.66 -1.37
C TYR A 105 1.50 6.62 -2.47
N TYR A 106 1.67 7.45 -3.49
CA TYR A 106 0.99 7.31 -4.77
C TYR A 106 1.96 6.72 -5.79
N ARG A 107 1.49 5.81 -6.64
CA ARG A 107 2.33 5.19 -7.67
C ARG A 107 2.99 6.22 -8.59
N GLY A 108 4.32 6.16 -8.66
CA GLY A 108 5.12 7.09 -9.45
C GLY A 108 4.92 8.55 -9.05
N ASP A 109 4.55 8.80 -7.79
CA ASP A 109 4.32 10.14 -7.23
C ASP A 109 3.28 10.98 -8.00
N GLY A 110 2.37 10.28 -8.70
CA GLY A 110 1.34 10.88 -9.53
C GLY A 110 1.78 11.23 -10.96
N GLU A 111 3.00 10.87 -11.34
CA GLU A 111 3.61 11.17 -12.65
C GLU A 111 3.54 10.00 -13.65
N ASP A 112 3.06 8.83 -13.25
CA ASP A 112 2.89 7.68 -14.16
C ASP A 112 1.77 7.94 -15.18
N SER A 113 2.16 8.23 -16.42
CA SER A 113 1.21 8.49 -17.53
C SER A 113 0.22 7.36 -17.83
N ASN A 114 0.51 6.12 -17.43
CA ASN A 114 -0.42 4.99 -17.60
C ASN A 114 -1.51 4.98 -16.51
N TYR A 115 -1.25 5.62 -15.37
CA TYR A 115 -2.12 5.69 -14.20
C TYR A 115 -2.16 7.14 -13.69
N PRO A 116 -2.74 8.06 -14.48
CA PRO A 116 -2.77 9.47 -14.13
C PRO A 116 -3.53 9.66 -12.81
N ALA A 117 -2.95 10.44 -11.90
CA ALA A 117 -3.58 10.68 -10.62
C ALA A 117 -4.87 11.52 -10.77
N PRO A 118 -5.93 11.23 -10.00
CA PRO A 118 -7.15 12.01 -10.03
C PRO A 118 -6.90 13.40 -9.42
N GLU A 119 -7.75 14.36 -9.75
CA GLU A 119 -7.69 15.69 -9.14
C GLU A 119 -7.79 15.59 -7.61
N GLY A 120 -6.98 16.37 -6.90
CA GLY A 120 -6.98 16.39 -5.43
C GLY A 120 -6.34 15.17 -4.75
N TRP A 121 -5.70 14.24 -5.48
CA TRP A 121 -5.14 13.01 -4.91
C TRP A 121 -4.22 13.23 -3.70
N ARG A 122 -3.41 14.30 -3.68
CA ARG A 122 -2.53 14.62 -2.55
C ARG A 122 -3.32 14.94 -1.28
N GLN A 123 -4.45 15.63 -1.42
CA GLN A 123 -5.34 15.89 -0.29
C GLN A 123 -6.00 14.59 0.18
N MET A 124 -6.46 13.76 -0.75
CA MET A 124 -7.05 12.45 -0.40
C MET A 124 -6.05 11.57 0.37
N LEU A 125 -4.77 11.54 -0.03
CA LEU A 125 -3.74 10.79 0.70
C LEU A 125 -3.49 11.35 2.10
N ARG A 126 -3.54 12.68 2.28
CA ARG A 126 -3.42 13.29 3.62
C ARG A 126 -4.62 13.01 4.51
N GLU A 127 -5.82 13.01 3.96
CA GLU A 127 -6.99 12.63 4.74
C GLU A 127 -6.90 11.16 5.20
N GLN A 128 -6.25 10.30 4.41
CA GLN A 128 -6.01 8.90 4.77
C GLN A 128 -4.85 8.73 5.75
N ASP A 129 -3.73 9.43 5.59
CA ASP A 129 -2.58 9.30 6.49
C ASP A 129 -2.90 9.81 7.89
N ASP A 130 -3.60 10.94 8.02
CA ASP A 130 -4.12 11.48 9.27
C ASP A 130 -5.07 10.47 9.95
N ARG A 131 -5.95 9.84 9.15
CA ARG A 131 -6.91 8.84 9.65
C ARG A 131 -6.22 7.62 10.25
N ILE A 132 -5.17 7.11 9.60
CA ILE A 132 -4.49 5.87 10.03
C ILE A 132 -3.25 6.13 10.91
N GLY A 133 -2.90 7.41 11.13
CA GLY A 133 -1.74 7.84 11.91
C GLY A 133 -0.40 7.61 11.21
N TRP A 134 -0.39 7.61 9.88
CA TRP A 134 0.79 7.42 9.03
C TRP A 134 1.28 8.78 8.52
N ASP A 135 2.32 8.77 7.69
CA ASP A 135 2.79 9.98 6.99
C ASP A 135 2.64 9.82 5.47
N THR A 136 2.55 10.93 4.75
CA THR A 136 2.58 11.03 3.28
C THR A 136 3.41 12.23 2.83
N TYR A 137 3.31 12.62 1.57
CA TYR A 137 3.96 13.80 1.00
C TYR A 137 3.72 15.06 1.86
N THR A 138 4.82 15.63 2.36
CA THR A 138 4.81 16.91 3.08
C THR A 138 4.27 18.02 2.17
N THR A 139 3.49 18.95 2.73
CA THR A 139 3.06 20.18 2.05
C THR A 139 4.22 21.07 1.63
N GLU A 140 5.38 20.91 2.25
CA GLU A 140 6.58 21.65 1.92
C GLU A 140 7.32 20.89 0.82
N THR A 141 7.16 21.28 -0.45
CA THR A 141 8.13 22.11 -1.20
C THR A 141 7.76 22.25 -2.69
N VAL A 142 7.91 23.49 -3.18
CA VAL A 142 8.02 24.05 -4.56
C VAL A 142 6.79 24.03 -5.47
#